data_AF-A0AAG5CR61-F1
#
_entry.id   AF-A0AAG5CR61-F1
#
_cell.length_a   1.000
_cell.length_b   1.000
_cell.length_c   1.000
_cell.angle_alpha   90.00
_cell.angle_beta   90.00
_cell.angle_gamma   90.00
#
_symmetry.space_group_name_H-M   'P 1'
#
loop_
_entity.id
_entity.type
_entity.pdbx_description
1 polymer ?
#
loop_
_entity_poly.entity_id
_entity_poly.type
_entity_poly.pdbx_seq_one_letter_code
_entity_poly.pdbx_strand_id
1 'polypeptide(L)'
;MAWNRALFVLIAALAVLASGAPSKTAIKPRNEELREALEEYRVRFDELHREKDLFLQFARTGLWASVRQMNEEVLQDLGAVRNTVEYGFDDVRLDISLLIVEGNHQEQCLLDLVYEIVAEKVRLGDEISRCAAGTTETKDALPESFYEFLNLLQRLSNSIAELTLYSFISQNSVTDPEAHLAFLEETFIETERSWNDEARPLMQFELDAMELNRPLIVADNAECVAEITASQQSFENYIREKIPSCL
;
A
#
# COMPACT_ATOMS: atom_id res chain seq x y z
N MET A 1 -69.00 -28.21 -54.68
CA MET A 1 -68.74 -29.61 -55.08
C MET A 1 -68.33 -30.39 -53.84
N ALA A 2 -69.26 -31.14 -53.28
CA ALA A 2 -69.01 -32.10 -52.22
C ALA A 2 -68.76 -33.48 -52.84
N TRP A 3 -67.80 -34.23 -52.32
CA TRP A 3 -67.86 -35.69 -52.05
C TRP A 3 -66.50 -36.21 -51.59
N ASN A 4 -66.44 -36.65 -50.32
CA ASN A 4 -66.40 -38.07 -49.88
C ASN A 4 -65.01 -38.69 -50.08
N ARG A 5 -64.31 -39.26 -49.10
CA ARG A 5 -64.69 -40.30 -48.11
C ARG A 5 -63.61 -40.29 -46.99
N ALA A 6 -63.91 -39.94 -45.75
CA ALA A 6 -64.32 -40.86 -44.68
C ALA A 6 -64.26 -42.36 -45.02
N LEU A 7 -63.14 -43.02 -44.73
CA LEU A 7 -63.04 -44.44 -44.31
C LEU A 7 -61.56 -44.82 -44.22
N PHE A 8 -60.93 -44.66 -43.05
CA PHE A 8 -59.84 -45.52 -42.55
C PHE A 8 -59.68 -45.23 -41.05
N VAL A 9 -60.80 -45.41 -40.36
CA VAL A 9 -60.84 -45.71 -38.93
C VAL A 9 -61.07 -47.22 -38.86
N LEU A 10 -60.30 -47.90 -38.00
CA LEU A 10 -60.53 -49.27 -37.51
C LEU A 10 -60.17 -50.46 -38.42
N ILE A 11 -58.88 -50.73 -38.60
CA ILE A 11 -58.22 -52.02 -38.25
C ILE A 11 -56.75 -51.64 -37.99
N ALA A 12 -56.22 -51.48 -36.78
CA ALA A 12 -56.28 -52.40 -35.66
C ALA A 12 -56.18 -51.62 -34.35
N ALA A 13 -57.32 -51.47 -33.67
CA ALA A 13 -57.30 -51.45 -32.22
C ALA A 13 -57.00 -52.88 -31.76
N LEU A 14 -55.72 -53.20 -31.56
CA LEU A 14 -55.22 -54.30 -30.73
C LEU A 14 -53.73 -54.11 -30.45
N ALA A 15 -53.39 -52.95 -29.90
CA ALA A 15 -52.18 -52.74 -29.09
C ALA A 15 -52.37 -51.47 -28.24
N VAL A 16 -53.50 -51.39 -27.52
CA VAL A 16 -53.48 -50.66 -26.25
C VAL A 16 -52.92 -51.64 -25.23
N LEU A 17 -52.00 -51.15 -24.40
CA LEU A 17 -51.25 -51.84 -23.33
C LEU A 17 -49.87 -52.39 -23.74
N ALA A 18 -48.92 -51.49 -23.97
CA ALA A 18 -47.63 -51.48 -23.24
C ALA A 18 -46.66 -50.45 -23.85
N SER A 19 -46.67 -49.22 -23.33
CA SER A 19 -45.45 -48.47 -23.06
C SER A 19 -45.87 -47.10 -22.54
N GLY A 20 -45.70 -46.89 -21.24
CA GLY A 20 -45.86 -45.59 -20.61
C GLY A 20 -45.01 -44.54 -21.33
N ALA A 21 -45.46 -43.29 -21.27
CA ALA A 21 -44.65 -42.15 -21.63
C ALA A 21 -43.29 -42.23 -20.90
N PRO A 22 -42.16 -42.05 -21.59
CA PRO A 22 -41.07 -41.32 -21.00
C PRO A 22 -41.39 -39.84 -21.20
N SER A 23 -41.69 -39.17 -20.09
CA SER A 23 -41.47 -37.74 -19.94
C SER A 23 -40.15 -37.39 -20.64
N LYS A 24 -40.20 -36.57 -21.69
CA LYS A 24 -39.01 -35.89 -22.19
C LYS A 24 -38.65 -34.78 -21.20
N THR A 25 -38.13 -35.16 -20.03
CA THR A 25 -37.07 -34.35 -19.42
C THR A 25 -35.93 -34.38 -20.42
N ALA A 26 -35.82 -33.32 -21.21
CA ALA A 26 -34.69 -33.11 -22.10
C ALA A 26 -33.43 -33.10 -21.22
N ILE A 27 -32.73 -34.23 -21.20
CA ILE A 27 -31.38 -34.33 -20.65
C ILE A 27 -30.55 -33.37 -21.51
N LYS A 28 -30.15 -32.22 -20.95
CA LYS A 28 -29.18 -31.34 -21.62
C LYS A 28 -27.97 -32.22 -21.97
N PRO A 29 -27.37 -32.10 -23.17
CA PRO A 29 -26.14 -32.83 -23.42
C PRO A 29 -25.15 -32.43 -22.33
N ARG A 30 -24.56 -33.41 -21.63
CA ARG A 30 -23.70 -33.24 -20.43
C ARG A 30 -22.56 -32.22 -20.63
N ASN A 31 -22.18 -31.97 -21.87
CA ASN A 31 -21.21 -30.94 -22.27
C ASN A 31 -21.76 -29.51 -22.18
N GLU A 32 -23.08 -29.29 -22.35
CA GLU A 32 -23.69 -27.97 -22.22
C GLU A 32 -23.80 -27.54 -20.74
N GLU A 33 -24.10 -28.47 -19.83
CA GLU A 33 -24.11 -28.18 -18.38
C GLU A 33 -22.72 -27.80 -17.87
N LEU A 34 -21.67 -28.54 -18.29
CA LEU A 34 -20.28 -28.17 -18.02
C LEU A 34 -19.95 -26.80 -18.59
N ARG A 35 -20.35 -26.52 -19.84
CA ARG A 35 -20.05 -25.25 -20.53
C ARG A 35 -20.75 -24.05 -19.89
N GLU A 36 -21.99 -24.22 -19.44
CA GLU A 36 -22.74 -23.18 -18.70
C GLU A 36 -22.08 -22.89 -17.35
N ALA A 37 -21.76 -23.92 -16.57
CA ALA A 37 -21.12 -23.75 -15.27
C ALA A 37 -19.68 -23.22 -15.37
N LEU A 38 -18.94 -23.59 -16.41
CA LEU A 38 -17.63 -22.99 -16.70
C LEU A 38 -17.73 -21.50 -17.00
N GLU A 39 -18.72 -21.09 -17.78
CA GLU A 39 -18.93 -19.67 -18.07
C GLU A 39 -19.35 -18.92 -16.80
N GLU A 40 -20.19 -19.53 -15.96
CA GLU A 40 -20.54 -18.98 -14.64
C GLU A 40 -19.29 -18.79 -13.77
N TYR A 41 -18.48 -19.83 -13.57
CA TYR A 41 -17.27 -19.73 -12.76
C TYR A 41 -16.23 -18.81 -13.37
N ARG A 42 -16.13 -18.73 -14.72
CA ARG A 42 -15.26 -17.76 -15.40
C ARG A 42 -15.65 -16.34 -15.00
N VAL A 43 -16.94 -16.01 -15.05
CA VAL A 43 -17.44 -14.69 -14.64
C VAL A 43 -17.16 -14.45 -13.15
N ARG A 44 -17.46 -15.43 -12.29
CA ARG A 44 -17.25 -15.29 -10.83
C ARG A 44 -15.78 -15.07 -10.48
N PHE A 45 -14.86 -15.83 -11.08
CA PHE A 45 -13.42 -15.64 -10.87
C PHE A 45 -12.91 -14.31 -11.43
N ASP A 46 -13.45 -13.84 -12.56
CA ASP A 46 -13.12 -12.52 -13.13
C ASP A 46 -13.63 -11.37 -12.24
N GLU A 47 -14.85 -11.48 -11.70
CA GLU A 47 -15.40 -10.54 -10.73
C GLU A 47 -14.57 -10.50 -9.44
N LEU A 48 -14.20 -11.66 -8.90
CA LEU A 48 -13.36 -11.76 -7.71
C LEU A 48 -11.95 -11.20 -7.96
N HIS A 49 -11.36 -11.48 -9.13
CA HIS A 49 -10.10 -10.88 -9.55
C HIS A 49 -10.21 -9.35 -9.60
N ARG A 50 -11.27 -8.82 -10.21
CA ARG A 50 -11.48 -7.38 -10.32
C ARG A 50 -11.67 -6.70 -8.97
N GLU A 51 -12.42 -7.30 -8.05
CA GLU A 51 -12.55 -6.78 -6.68
C GLU A 51 -11.18 -6.71 -6.00
N LYS A 52 -10.42 -7.81 -6.06
CA LYS A 52 -9.07 -7.91 -5.50
C LYS A 52 -8.14 -6.86 -6.09
N ASP A 53 -8.13 -6.72 -7.40
CA ASP A 53 -7.28 -5.77 -8.11
C ASP A 53 -7.61 -4.32 -7.73
N LEU A 54 -8.89 -3.95 -7.67
CA LEU A 54 -9.31 -2.62 -7.23
C LEU A 54 -8.87 -2.33 -5.79
N PHE A 55 -9.04 -3.30 -4.88
CA PHE A 55 -8.60 -3.15 -3.49
C PHE A 55 -7.07 -2.99 -3.40
N LEU A 56 -6.31 -3.83 -4.11
CA LEU A 56 -4.84 -3.77 -4.10
C LEU A 56 -4.31 -2.47 -4.70
N GLN A 57 -4.95 -1.96 -5.75
CA GLN A 57 -4.64 -0.64 -6.32
C GLN A 57 -4.89 0.46 -5.29
N PHE A 58 -6.06 0.44 -4.62
CA PHE A 58 -6.37 1.40 -3.56
C PHE A 58 -5.34 1.34 -2.42
N ALA A 59 -4.98 0.15 -1.96
CA ALA A 59 -3.98 -0.05 -0.90
C ALA A 59 -2.62 0.52 -1.30
N ARG A 60 -2.16 0.28 -2.54
CA ARG A 60 -0.90 0.87 -3.06
C ARG A 60 -0.94 2.40 -3.10
N THR A 61 -2.05 2.97 -3.57
CA THR A 61 -2.20 4.44 -3.64
C THR A 61 -2.26 5.06 -2.26
N GLY A 62 -3.01 4.45 -1.33
CA GLY A 62 -3.10 4.90 0.07
C GLY A 62 -1.73 4.87 0.75
N LEU A 63 -1.03 3.75 0.63
CA LEU A 63 0.35 3.58 1.11
C LEU A 63 1.29 4.69 0.60
N TRP A 64 1.28 4.92 -0.70
CA TRP A 64 2.11 5.95 -1.32
C TRP A 64 1.74 7.36 -0.81
N ALA A 65 0.45 7.65 -0.65
CA ALA A 65 -0.02 8.93 -0.14
C ALA A 65 0.41 9.15 1.31
N SER A 66 0.27 8.15 2.19
CA SER A 66 0.69 8.27 3.59
C SER A 66 2.21 8.47 3.71
N VAL A 67 3.02 7.73 2.93
CA VAL A 67 4.49 7.93 2.90
C VAL A 67 4.87 9.29 2.35
N ARG A 68 4.19 9.76 1.29
CA ARG A 68 4.43 11.09 0.73
C ARG A 68 4.14 12.19 1.76
N GLN A 69 3.01 12.10 2.46
CA GLN A 69 2.65 13.08 3.46
C GLN A 69 3.66 13.11 4.62
N MET A 70 4.10 11.95 5.10
CA MET A 70 5.19 11.84 6.08
C MET A 70 6.44 12.58 5.60
N ASN A 71 6.86 12.36 4.34
CA ASN A 71 8.03 13.03 3.79
C ASN A 71 7.86 14.54 3.72
N GLU A 72 6.69 15.04 3.31
CA GLU A 72 6.42 16.47 3.22
C GLU A 72 6.51 17.14 4.60
N GLU A 73 5.92 16.53 5.63
CA GLU A 73 5.97 17.02 7.02
C GLU A 73 7.40 17.01 7.58
N VAL A 74 8.11 15.89 7.43
CA VAL A 74 9.52 15.76 7.88
C VAL A 74 10.44 16.76 7.17
N LEU A 75 10.27 16.96 5.86
CA LEU A 75 11.07 17.91 5.10
C LEU A 75 10.80 19.36 5.54
N GLN A 76 9.57 19.69 5.93
CA GLN A 76 9.24 21.00 6.46
C GLN A 76 9.99 21.27 7.77
N ASP A 77 10.01 20.29 8.69
CA ASP A 77 10.72 20.39 9.97
C ASP A 77 12.24 20.52 9.76
N LEU A 78 12.81 19.67 8.89
CA LEU A 78 14.23 19.72 8.55
C LEU A 78 14.61 21.06 7.88
N GLY A 79 13.75 21.58 7.01
CA GLY A 79 13.93 22.88 6.36
C GLY A 79 13.90 24.05 7.36
N ALA A 80 12.99 23.99 8.33
CA ALA A 80 12.88 24.99 9.39
C ALA A 80 14.14 25.00 10.27
N VAL A 81 14.56 23.84 10.79
CA VAL A 81 15.75 23.76 11.67
C VAL A 81 17.04 24.12 10.92
N ARG A 82 17.16 23.75 9.63
CA ARG A 82 18.28 24.20 8.79
C ARG A 82 18.38 25.71 8.75
N ASN A 83 17.25 26.42 8.56
CA ASN A 83 17.26 27.88 8.53
C ASN A 83 17.64 28.47 9.90
N THR A 84 17.16 27.88 11.00
CA THR A 84 17.58 28.25 12.37
C THR A 84 19.09 28.12 12.54
N VAL A 85 19.69 27.00 12.12
CA VAL A 85 21.15 26.79 12.23
C VAL A 85 21.93 27.69 11.26
N GLU A 86 21.40 27.94 10.06
CA GLU A 86 22.07 28.74 9.03
C GLU A 86 22.20 30.20 9.46
N TYR A 87 21.11 30.78 9.96
CA TYR A 87 20.96 32.21 10.22
C TYR A 87 20.93 32.57 11.71
N GLY A 88 20.76 31.61 12.62
CA GLY A 88 20.59 31.87 14.06
C GLY A 88 21.81 32.47 14.75
N PHE A 89 22.98 32.44 14.12
CA PHE A 89 24.20 33.07 14.63
C PHE A 89 24.51 34.43 13.98
N ASP A 90 23.71 34.90 13.03
CA ASP A 90 24.04 36.09 12.25
C ASP A 90 24.13 37.36 13.12
N ASP A 91 23.23 37.51 14.09
CA ASP A 91 23.23 38.66 15.01
C ASP A 91 24.50 38.68 15.88
N VAL A 92 24.88 37.55 16.49
CA VAL A 92 26.11 37.46 17.29
C VAL A 92 27.35 37.66 16.43
N ARG A 93 27.38 37.12 15.21
CA ARG A 93 28.49 37.33 14.28
C ARG A 93 28.60 38.80 13.87
N LEU A 94 27.48 39.49 13.70
CA LEU A 94 27.45 40.93 13.43
C LEU A 94 27.99 41.72 14.63
N ASP A 95 27.54 41.42 15.84
CA ASP A 95 28.02 42.06 17.08
C ASP A 95 29.54 41.93 17.21
N ILE A 96 30.08 40.72 17.01
CA ILE A 96 31.53 40.47 17.03
C ILE A 96 32.25 41.27 15.93
N SER A 97 31.69 41.31 14.71
CA SER A 97 32.30 42.01 13.58
C SER A 97 32.39 43.52 13.83
N LEU A 98 31.37 44.11 14.46
CA LEU A 98 31.37 45.53 14.83
C LEU A 98 32.48 45.83 15.86
N LEU A 99 32.64 45.00 16.89
CA LEU A 99 33.70 45.15 17.89
C LEU A 99 35.10 45.05 17.28
N ILE A 100 35.31 44.15 16.31
CA ILE A 100 36.60 44.07 15.59
C ILE A 100 36.89 45.38 14.85
N VAL A 101 35.89 45.95 14.17
CA VAL A 101 36.03 47.21 13.41
C VAL A 101 36.30 48.43 14.30
N GLU A 102 35.74 48.46 15.51
CA GLU A 102 35.97 49.55 16.48
C GLU A 102 37.42 49.62 16.98
N GLY A 103 38.20 48.52 16.86
CA GLY A 103 39.66 48.53 16.93
C GLY A 103 40.28 48.70 18.33
N ASN A 104 39.48 48.72 19.38
CA ASN A 104 39.94 48.87 20.77
C ASN A 104 39.86 47.58 21.61
N HIS A 105 39.60 46.44 20.97
CA HIS A 105 39.35 45.14 21.63
C HIS A 105 40.39 44.07 21.26
N GLN A 106 40.38 42.94 21.97
CA GLN A 106 41.25 41.80 21.66
C GLN A 106 40.74 41.06 20.41
N GLU A 107 41.17 41.50 19.23
CA GLU A 107 40.74 40.97 17.92
C GLU A 107 40.87 39.44 17.83
N GLN A 108 41.99 38.87 18.30
CA GLN A 108 42.18 37.42 18.26
C GLN A 108 41.13 36.67 19.11
N CYS A 109 40.79 37.19 20.28
CA CYS A 109 39.76 36.61 21.15
C CYS A 109 38.40 36.61 20.44
N LEU A 110 38.05 37.71 19.77
CA LEU A 110 36.82 37.84 19.00
C LEU A 110 36.78 36.90 17.78
N LEU A 111 37.90 36.76 17.05
CA LEU A 111 38.01 35.81 15.95
C LEU A 111 37.89 34.35 16.41
N ASP A 112 38.45 34.01 17.57
CA ASP A 112 38.33 32.69 18.16
C ASP A 112 36.87 32.33 18.49
N LEU A 113 36.06 33.31 18.96
CA LEU A 113 34.61 33.12 19.14
C LEU A 113 33.89 32.85 17.81
N VAL A 114 34.28 33.51 16.71
CA VAL A 114 33.72 33.22 15.38
C VAL A 114 34.08 31.81 14.93
N TYR A 115 35.29 31.32 15.21
CA TYR A 115 35.65 29.93 14.94
C TYR A 115 34.84 28.94 15.78
N GLU A 116 34.57 29.25 17.05
CA GLU A 116 33.66 28.45 17.90
C GLU A 116 32.25 28.37 17.27
N ILE A 117 31.70 29.50 16.78
CA ILE A 117 30.40 29.54 16.08
C ILE A 117 30.40 28.66 14.83
N VAL A 118 31.43 28.75 13.99
CA VAL A 118 31.50 27.96 12.75
C VAL A 118 31.59 26.47 13.07
N ALA A 119 32.38 26.08 14.06
CA ALA A 119 32.48 24.70 14.50
C ALA A 119 31.14 24.16 15.02
N GLU A 120 30.43 24.97 15.81
CA GLU A 120 29.10 24.60 16.32
C GLU A 120 28.08 24.45 15.18
N LYS A 121 28.08 25.36 14.21
CA LYS A 121 27.21 25.28 13.03
C LYS A 121 27.42 23.98 12.25
N VAL A 122 28.67 23.53 12.10
CA VAL A 122 28.99 22.23 11.48
C VAL A 122 28.43 21.09 12.32
N ARG A 123 28.67 21.09 13.63
CA ARG A 123 28.15 20.06 14.54
C ARG A 123 26.63 19.96 14.46
N LEU A 124 25.92 21.08 14.54
CA LEU A 124 24.45 21.13 14.42
C LEU A 124 23.97 20.61 13.06
N GLY A 125 24.70 20.89 11.97
CA GLY A 125 24.44 20.31 10.64
C GLY A 125 24.55 18.78 10.60
N ASP A 126 25.53 18.21 11.32
CA ASP A 126 25.64 16.76 11.47
C ASP A 126 24.48 16.18 12.30
N GLU A 127 23.97 16.92 13.30
CA GLU A 127 22.79 16.50 14.08
C GLU A 127 21.52 16.48 13.24
N ILE A 128 21.30 17.49 12.40
CA ILE A 128 20.18 17.51 11.44
C ILE A 128 20.25 16.27 10.54
N SER A 129 21.45 15.93 10.06
CA SER A 129 21.65 14.74 9.23
C SER A 129 21.34 13.45 9.97
N ARG A 130 21.65 13.37 11.28
CA ARG A 130 21.31 12.22 12.13
C ARG A 130 19.80 12.09 12.36
N CYS A 131 19.09 13.17 12.64
CA CYS A 131 17.63 13.14 12.75
C CYS A 131 17.00 12.64 11.44
N ALA A 132 17.44 13.17 10.29
CA ALA A 132 16.94 12.74 8.98
C ALA A 132 17.18 11.25 8.69
N ALA A 133 18.36 10.73 9.07
CA ALA A 133 18.69 9.31 8.89
C ALA A 133 17.79 8.40 9.72
N GLY A 134 17.62 8.68 11.03
CA GLY A 134 16.77 7.87 11.92
C GLY A 134 15.30 7.86 11.49
N THR A 135 14.78 9.01 11.06
CA THR A 135 13.42 9.12 10.50
C THR A 135 13.27 8.31 9.21
N THR A 136 14.29 8.29 8.35
CA THR A 136 14.28 7.52 7.10
C THR A 136 14.27 6.01 7.37
N GLU A 137 15.11 5.52 8.27
CA GLU A 137 15.16 4.10 8.64
C GLU A 137 13.82 3.62 9.21
N THR A 138 13.23 4.39 10.12
CA THR A 138 11.93 4.07 10.73
C THR A 138 10.80 4.08 9.70
N LYS A 139 10.81 5.08 8.80
CA LYS A 139 9.83 5.20 7.71
C LYS A 139 9.94 4.07 6.70
N ASP A 140 11.14 3.60 6.36
CA ASP A 140 11.34 2.59 5.32
C ASP A 140 11.10 1.15 5.84
N ALA A 141 11.24 0.92 7.14
CA ALA A 141 10.93 -0.38 7.76
C ALA A 141 9.42 -0.72 7.76
N LEU A 142 8.54 0.29 7.80
CA LEU A 142 7.08 0.05 7.86
C LEU A 142 6.47 -0.46 6.52
N PRO A 143 6.83 0.07 5.34
CA PRO A 143 6.19 -0.31 4.07
C PRO A 143 6.77 -1.56 3.41
N GLU A 144 8.02 -1.96 3.73
CA GLU A 144 8.74 -2.99 2.95
C GLU A 144 7.99 -4.33 2.93
N SER A 145 7.68 -4.87 4.10
CA SER A 145 6.90 -6.11 4.25
C SER A 145 5.51 -6.01 3.62
N PHE A 146 4.90 -4.83 3.70
CA PHE A 146 3.58 -4.58 3.12
C PHE A 146 3.61 -4.55 1.59
N TYR A 147 4.64 -3.95 0.97
CA TYR A 147 4.84 -4.00 -0.47
C TYR A 147 5.07 -5.42 -0.99
N GLU A 148 5.85 -6.23 -0.26
CA GLU A 148 6.03 -7.65 -0.60
C GLU A 148 4.69 -8.40 -0.57
N PHE A 149 3.88 -8.16 0.47
CA PHE A 149 2.56 -8.77 0.59
C PHE A 149 1.60 -8.34 -0.53
N LEU A 150 1.55 -7.04 -0.86
CA LEU A 150 0.76 -6.52 -1.99
C LEU A 150 1.20 -7.12 -3.33
N ASN A 151 2.49 -7.36 -3.52
CA ASN A 151 3.01 -8.01 -4.73
C ASN A 151 2.61 -9.48 -4.81
N LEU A 152 2.64 -10.21 -3.69
CA LEU A 152 2.19 -11.59 -3.62
C LEU A 152 0.69 -11.69 -3.94
N LEU A 153 -0.14 -10.85 -3.31
CA LEU A 153 -1.58 -10.84 -3.55
C LEU A 153 -1.94 -10.44 -4.98
N GLN A 154 -1.19 -9.53 -5.60
CA GLN A 154 -1.38 -9.21 -7.02
C GLN A 154 -1.13 -10.42 -7.92
N ARG A 155 -0.06 -11.19 -7.65
CA ARG A 155 0.25 -12.41 -8.42
C ARG A 155 -0.86 -13.45 -8.26
N LEU A 156 -1.35 -13.64 -7.03
CA LEU A 156 -2.47 -14.54 -6.75
C LEU A 156 -3.75 -14.07 -7.45
N SER A 157 -4.06 -12.77 -7.40
CA SER A 157 -5.20 -12.18 -8.10
C SER A 157 -5.15 -12.46 -9.60
N ASN A 158 -4.00 -12.23 -10.24
CA ASN A 158 -3.82 -12.51 -11.67
C ASN A 158 -3.95 -14.01 -11.98
N SER A 159 -3.43 -14.88 -11.10
CA SER A 159 -3.57 -16.33 -11.26
C SER A 159 -5.03 -16.79 -11.17
N ILE A 160 -5.88 -16.11 -10.39
CA ILE A 160 -7.29 -16.44 -10.24
C ILE A 160 -8.06 -16.13 -11.54
N ALA A 161 -7.74 -15.03 -12.22
CA ALA A 161 -8.36 -14.66 -13.49
C ALA A 161 -8.14 -15.74 -14.58
N GLU A 162 -6.99 -16.42 -14.55
CA GLU A 162 -6.62 -17.46 -15.52
C GLU A 162 -7.02 -18.88 -15.08
N LEU A 163 -7.55 -19.04 -13.85
CA LEU A 163 -7.76 -20.35 -13.23
C LEU A 163 -8.71 -21.24 -14.03
N THR A 164 -9.81 -20.69 -14.55
CA THR A 164 -10.76 -21.47 -15.35
C THR A 164 -10.11 -22.04 -16.61
N LEU A 165 -9.24 -21.27 -17.27
CA LEU A 165 -8.50 -21.74 -18.44
C LEU A 165 -7.45 -22.81 -18.08
N TYR A 166 -6.65 -22.59 -17.03
CA TYR A 166 -5.64 -23.56 -16.61
C TYR A 166 -6.25 -24.87 -16.10
N SER A 167 -7.40 -24.78 -15.45
CA SER A 167 -8.09 -25.95 -14.90
C SER A 167 -8.46 -26.98 -15.99
N PHE A 168 -8.66 -26.56 -17.25
CA PHE A 168 -8.89 -27.49 -18.36
C PHE A 168 -7.69 -28.37 -18.70
N ILE A 169 -6.49 -27.85 -18.48
CA ILE A 169 -5.24 -28.56 -18.76
C ILE A 169 -4.90 -29.49 -17.60
N SER A 170 -5.21 -29.08 -16.36
CA SER A 170 -4.89 -29.85 -15.15
C SER A 170 -5.98 -30.83 -14.74
N GLN A 171 -7.24 -30.57 -15.08
CA GLN A 171 -8.38 -31.44 -14.79
C GLN A 171 -8.79 -32.22 -16.04
N ASN A 172 -9.16 -33.48 -15.86
CA ASN A 172 -9.56 -34.38 -16.95
C ASN A 172 -11.01 -34.10 -17.42
N SER A 173 -11.25 -32.84 -17.77
CA SER A 173 -12.53 -32.17 -18.05
C SER A 173 -13.42 -32.89 -19.08
N VAL A 174 -12.81 -33.68 -19.97
CA VAL A 174 -13.50 -34.43 -21.03
C VAL A 174 -14.03 -35.78 -20.53
N THR A 175 -13.32 -36.41 -19.58
CA THR A 175 -13.68 -37.76 -19.09
C THR A 175 -14.37 -37.72 -17.73
N ASP A 176 -14.15 -36.66 -16.94
CA ASP A 176 -14.78 -36.44 -15.64
C ASP A 176 -15.18 -34.97 -15.43
N PRO A 177 -16.30 -34.53 -16.04
CA PRO A 177 -16.78 -33.16 -15.92
C PRO A 177 -17.32 -32.83 -14.52
N GLU A 178 -17.79 -33.82 -13.76
CA GLU A 178 -18.32 -33.62 -12.41
C GLU A 178 -17.20 -33.30 -11.42
N ALA A 179 -16.07 -34.00 -11.51
CA ALA A 179 -14.90 -33.69 -10.70
C ALA A 179 -14.32 -32.30 -11.03
N HIS A 180 -14.33 -31.88 -12.29
CA HIS A 180 -13.88 -30.54 -12.69
C HIS A 180 -14.79 -29.45 -12.12
N LEU A 181 -16.11 -29.64 -12.15
CA LEU A 181 -17.05 -28.70 -11.55
C LEU A 181 -16.88 -28.60 -10.03
N ALA A 182 -16.74 -29.72 -9.33
CA ALA A 182 -16.48 -29.74 -7.90
C ALA A 182 -15.17 -29.01 -7.56
N PHE A 183 -14.12 -29.20 -8.37
CA PHE A 183 -12.85 -28.48 -8.22
C PHE A 183 -13.03 -26.96 -8.37
N LEU A 184 -13.79 -26.49 -9.37
CA LEU A 184 -14.03 -25.06 -9.57
C LEU A 184 -14.82 -24.45 -8.41
N GLU A 185 -15.84 -25.15 -7.92
CA GLU A 185 -16.65 -24.73 -6.77
C GLU A 185 -15.81 -24.63 -5.50
N GLU A 186 -15.09 -25.71 -5.16
CA GLU A 186 -14.23 -25.77 -3.97
C GLU A 186 -13.15 -24.69 -4.02
N THR A 187 -12.48 -24.56 -5.16
CA THR A 187 -11.42 -23.56 -5.35
C THR A 187 -11.98 -22.15 -5.25
N PHE A 188 -13.17 -21.89 -5.80
CA PHE A 188 -13.81 -20.57 -5.69
C PHE A 188 -14.11 -20.24 -4.23
N ILE A 189 -14.76 -21.15 -3.51
CA ILE A 189 -15.14 -20.98 -2.10
C ILE A 189 -13.90 -20.74 -1.23
N GLU A 190 -12.85 -21.54 -1.42
CA GLU A 190 -11.60 -21.38 -0.68
C GLU A 190 -10.93 -20.03 -0.99
N THR A 191 -10.88 -19.65 -2.27
CA THR A 191 -10.26 -18.40 -2.73
C THR A 191 -11.00 -17.15 -2.25
N GLU A 192 -12.33 -17.21 -2.22
CA GLU A 192 -13.19 -16.16 -1.69
C GLU A 192 -13.05 -16.07 -0.17
N ARG A 193 -13.07 -17.20 0.53
CA ARG A 193 -12.90 -17.26 1.98
C ARG A 193 -11.55 -16.72 2.43
N SER A 194 -10.46 -17.23 1.86
CA SER A 194 -9.10 -16.76 2.20
C SER A 194 -8.95 -15.25 1.94
N TRP A 195 -9.61 -14.74 0.90
CA TRP A 195 -9.62 -13.30 0.67
C TRP A 195 -10.37 -12.53 1.76
N ASN A 196 -11.62 -12.91 2.03
CA ASN A 196 -12.51 -12.15 2.90
C ASN A 196 -12.17 -12.28 4.39
N ASP A 197 -11.71 -13.46 4.80
CA ASP A 197 -11.49 -13.77 6.22
C ASP A 197 -10.03 -13.52 6.66
N GLU A 198 -9.08 -13.51 5.72
CA GLU A 198 -7.65 -13.46 6.05
C GLU A 198 -6.95 -12.29 5.35
N ALA A 199 -6.85 -12.31 4.02
CA ALA A 199 -6.00 -11.38 3.29
C ALA A 199 -6.51 -9.93 3.35
N ARG A 200 -7.79 -9.71 3.10
CA ARG A 200 -8.38 -8.36 3.11
C ARG A 200 -8.38 -7.72 4.50
N PRO A 201 -8.79 -8.40 5.59
CA PRO A 201 -8.69 -7.86 6.94
C PRO A 201 -7.24 -7.53 7.33
N LEU A 202 -6.28 -8.42 7.01
CA LEU A 202 -4.87 -8.17 7.30
C LEU A 202 -4.36 -6.92 6.58
N MET A 203 -4.66 -6.75 5.29
CA MET A 203 -4.27 -5.55 4.56
C MET A 203 -4.89 -4.28 5.13
N GLN A 204 -6.16 -4.34 5.54
CA GLN A 204 -6.81 -3.19 6.17
C GLN A 204 -6.12 -2.83 7.49
N PHE A 205 -5.77 -3.83 8.30
CA PHE A 205 -5.02 -3.63 9.53
C PHE A 205 -3.67 -2.94 9.27
N GLU A 206 -2.91 -3.38 8.26
CA GLU A 206 -1.63 -2.76 7.91
C GLU A 206 -1.80 -1.30 7.45
N LEU A 207 -2.81 -1.02 6.60
CA LEU A 207 -3.13 0.35 6.17
C LEU A 207 -3.48 1.25 7.37
N ASP A 208 -4.31 0.75 8.29
CA ASP A 208 -4.71 1.48 9.48
C ASP A 208 -3.53 1.70 10.44
N ALA A 209 -2.66 0.70 10.60
CA ALA A 209 -1.46 0.79 11.42
C ALA A 209 -0.48 1.85 10.88
N MET A 210 -0.32 1.93 9.55
CA MET A 210 0.49 2.95 8.92
C MET A 210 -0.08 4.36 9.13
N GLU A 211 -1.39 4.52 8.97
CA GLU A 211 -2.07 5.79 9.20
C GLU A 211 -1.95 6.25 10.67
N LEU A 212 -2.01 5.28 11.60
CA LEU A 212 -1.84 5.52 13.04
C LEU A 212 -0.38 5.88 13.41
N ASN A 213 0.60 5.22 12.79
CA ASN A 213 2.01 5.42 13.09
C ASN A 213 2.59 6.69 12.44
N ARG A 214 2.01 7.18 11.33
CA ARG A 214 2.42 8.42 10.67
C ARG A 214 2.68 9.57 11.65
N PRO A 215 1.70 10.02 12.47
CA PRO A 215 1.90 11.17 13.34
C PRO A 215 2.98 10.94 14.41
N LEU A 216 3.22 9.68 14.81
CA LEU A 216 4.26 9.34 15.78
C LEU A 216 5.65 9.54 15.17
N ILE A 217 5.87 9.03 13.95
CA ILE A 217 7.15 9.20 13.25
C ILE A 217 7.46 10.67 13.00
N VAL A 218 6.45 11.45 12.61
CA VAL A 218 6.61 12.89 12.40
C VAL A 218 6.91 13.60 13.72
N ALA A 219 6.23 13.23 14.82
CA ALA A 219 6.50 13.78 16.14
C ALA A 219 7.91 13.46 16.65
N ASP A 220 8.40 12.24 16.46
CA ASP A 220 9.76 11.83 16.85
C ASP A 220 10.82 12.66 16.10
N ASN A 221 10.60 12.92 14.81
CA ASN A 221 11.46 13.82 14.03
C ASN A 221 11.40 15.25 14.56
N ALA A 222 10.20 15.75 14.86
CA ALA A 222 9.97 17.09 15.40
C ALA A 222 10.66 17.28 16.76
N GLU A 223 10.65 16.26 17.63
CA GLU A 223 11.36 16.26 18.90
C GLU A 223 12.88 16.32 18.69
N CYS A 224 13.41 15.48 17.79
CA CYS A 224 14.84 15.47 17.45
C CYS A 224 15.33 16.85 16.96
N VAL A 225 14.59 17.52 16.08
CA VAL A 225 14.98 18.85 15.58
C VAL A 225 14.75 19.98 16.59
N ALA A 226 13.84 19.79 17.56
CA ALA A 226 13.62 20.76 18.63
C ALA A 226 14.85 20.83 19.56
N GLU A 227 15.51 19.71 19.84
CA GLU A 227 16.75 19.67 20.61
C GLU A 227 17.87 20.46 19.94
N ILE A 228 18.00 20.36 18.61
CA ILE A 228 18.97 21.12 17.81
C ILE A 228 18.70 22.63 17.93
N THR A 229 17.44 23.04 17.84
CA THR A 229 17.04 24.44 18.02
C THR A 229 17.39 24.95 19.41
N ALA A 230 17.12 24.16 20.45
CA ALA A 230 17.48 24.52 21.82
C ALA A 230 19.01 24.61 22.02
N SER A 231 19.76 23.68 21.44
CA SER A 231 21.22 23.69 21.47
C SER A 231 21.80 24.92 20.78
N GLN A 232 21.28 25.29 19.62
CA GLN A 232 21.69 26.50 18.89
C GLN A 232 21.49 27.75 19.76
N GLN A 233 20.30 27.91 20.35
CA GLN A 233 19.99 29.07 21.19
C GLN A 233 20.88 29.12 22.45
N SER A 234 21.10 27.97 23.09
CA SER A 234 21.98 27.89 24.26
C SER A 234 23.41 28.27 23.91
N PHE A 235 23.92 27.84 22.76
CA PHE A 235 25.26 28.19 22.31
C PHE A 235 25.38 29.67 21.94
N GLU A 236 24.37 30.24 21.28
CA GLU A 236 24.31 31.67 20.99
C GLU A 236 24.44 32.50 22.28
N ASN A 237 23.66 32.16 23.31
CA ASN A 237 23.72 32.83 24.62
C ASN A 237 25.10 32.71 25.25
N TYR A 238 25.70 31.51 25.20
CA TYR A 238 27.06 31.28 25.69
C TYR A 238 28.10 32.16 25.00
N ILE A 239 28.02 32.33 23.67
CA ILE A 239 28.92 33.24 22.95
C ILE A 239 28.68 34.69 23.38
N ARG A 240 27.41 35.13 23.48
CA ARG A 240 27.07 36.48 23.94
C ARG A 240 27.65 36.78 25.32
N GLU A 241 27.61 35.83 26.24
CA GLU A 241 28.19 35.94 27.58
C GLU A 241 29.73 35.99 27.57
N LYS A 242 30.38 35.41 26.57
CA LYS A 242 31.83 35.45 26.40
C LYS A 242 32.35 36.73 25.79
N ILE A 243 31.59 37.41 24.94
CA ILE A 243 32.02 38.65 24.25
C ILE A 243 32.65 39.67 25.22
N PRO A 244 32.05 39.99 26.40
CA PRO A 244 32.63 40.93 27.36
C PRO A 244 34.06 40.61 27.84
N SER A 245 34.47 39.34 27.79
CA SER A 245 35.82 38.93 28.19
C SER A 245 36.92 39.31 27.18
N CYS A 246 36.52 39.64 25.95
CA CYS A 246 37.41 40.08 24.88
C CYS A 246 37.48 41.62 24.74
N LEU A 247 36.70 42.37 25.53
CA LEU A 247 36.62 43.83 25.46
C LEU A 247 37.84 44.53 26.07
#